data_AF-A0A9J6DK41-F1
#
_entry.id   AF-A0A9J6DK41-F1
#
_cell.length_a   1.000
_cell.length_b   1.000
_cell.length_c   1.000
_cell.angle_alpha   90.00
_cell.angle_beta   90.00
_cell.angle_gamma   90.00
#
_symmetry.space_group_name_H-M   'P 1'
#
loop_
_entity.id
_entity.type
_entity.pdbx_description
1 polymer ?
#
loop_
_entity_poly.entity_id
_entity_poly.type
_entity_poly.pdbx_seq_one_letter_code
_entity_poly.pdbx_strand_id
1 'polypeptide(L)'
;MTDEATIMGKLECLKEIRARTVQMEKLKSRLRGEIEATESEERCLQEYRHEMELLLREKMAHVEELRQIHADINVMETVIKQSEEDRNKHLDGAKQMHHEYKPLKDLVDKLRLEIGLSKLPELHEEDQTFKPEFFEKQKTEWHQSDLTEAALPPSLAAAVQQMQQPGRSKALAERPQPSAFRQQPPPMKASVLVLSPANPSQRTHLPSLQSKESFQESEEAKAQAGRLSTSCAL
;
A
#
# COMPACT_ATOMS: atom_id res chain seq x y z
N MET A 1 -23.17 -82.91 -44.40
CA MET A 1 -21.84 -82.27 -44.59
C MET A 1 -21.94 -80.74 -44.70
N THR A 2 -22.93 -80.16 -45.39
CA THR A 2 -23.14 -78.69 -45.48
C THR A 2 -23.58 -78.02 -44.17
N ASP A 3 -24.28 -78.76 -43.30
CA ASP A 3 -24.78 -78.25 -42.01
C ASP A 3 -23.65 -78.06 -40.98
N GLU A 4 -22.69 -78.99 -40.90
CA GLU A 4 -21.53 -78.87 -40.00
C GLU A 4 -20.61 -77.70 -40.35
N ALA A 5 -20.34 -77.46 -41.64
CA ALA A 5 -19.56 -76.31 -42.08
C ALA A 5 -20.26 -74.98 -41.73
N THR A 6 -21.59 -74.94 -41.82
CA THR A 6 -22.40 -73.77 -41.45
C THR A 6 -22.37 -73.54 -39.94
N ILE A 7 -22.47 -74.60 -39.15
CA ILE A 7 -22.36 -74.54 -37.68
C ILE A 7 -20.96 -74.04 -37.27
N MET A 8 -19.89 -74.54 -37.90
CA MET A 8 -18.52 -74.09 -37.64
C MET A 8 -18.34 -72.60 -37.96
N GLY A 9 -18.82 -72.11 -39.10
CA GLY A 9 -18.75 -70.68 -39.45
C GLY A 9 -19.50 -69.78 -38.45
N LYS A 10 -20.67 -70.22 -37.95
CA LYS A 10 -21.40 -69.50 -36.89
C LYS A 10 -20.61 -69.42 -35.59
N LEU A 11 -19.92 -70.49 -35.20
CA LEU A 11 -19.09 -70.52 -33.99
C LEU A 11 -17.86 -69.60 -34.10
N GLU A 12 -17.23 -69.52 -35.26
CA GLU A 12 -16.14 -68.58 -35.53
C GLU A 12 -16.63 -67.12 -35.44
N CYS A 13 -17.78 -66.83 -36.05
CA CYS A 13 -18.43 -65.52 -35.93
C CYS A 13 -18.73 -65.15 -34.46
N LEU A 14 -19.25 -66.10 -33.67
CA LEU A 14 -19.51 -65.88 -32.24
C LEU A 14 -18.22 -65.60 -31.44
N LYS A 15 -17.11 -66.27 -31.76
CA LYS A 15 -15.81 -66.00 -31.14
C LYS A 15 -15.33 -64.59 -31.46
N GLU A 16 -15.48 -64.15 -32.71
CA GLU A 16 -15.10 -62.79 -33.11
C GLU A 16 -15.99 -61.74 -32.44
N ILE A 17 -17.31 -61.96 -32.39
CA ILE A 17 -18.24 -61.08 -31.67
C ILE A 17 -17.80 -60.94 -30.22
N ARG A 18 -17.52 -62.05 -29.52
CA ARG A 18 -17.07 -62.02 -28.13
C ARG A 18 -15.78 -61.22 -27.95
N ALA A 19 -14.80 -61.43 -28.82
CA ALA A 19 -13.53 -60.70 -28.79
C ALA A 19 -13.75 -59.18 -28.98
N ARG A 20 -14.55 -58.80 -29.98
CA ARG A 20 -14.90 -57.39 -30.24
C ARG A 20 -15.69 -56.76 -29.10
N THR A 21 -16.64 -57.49 -28.49
CA THR A 21 -17.39 -57.02 -27.32
C THR A 21 -16.46 -56.70 -26.15
N VAL A 22 -15.50 -57.59 -25.85
CA VAL A 22 -14.52 -57.33 -24.76
C VAL A 22 -13.65 -56.11 -25.04
N GLN A 23 -13.17 -55.95 -26.29
CA GLN A 23 -12.39 -54.76 -26.68
C GLN A 23 -13.20 -53.48 -26.55
N MET A 24 -14.46 -53.50 -27.00
CA MET A 24 -15.38 -52.37 -26.89
C MET A 24 -15.62 -51.97 -25.43
N GLU A 25 -15.84 -52.94 -24.52
CA GLU A 25 -16.06 -52.61 -23.10
C GLU A 25 -14.81 -52.02 -22.43
N LYS A 26 -13.61 -52.49 -22.79
CA LYS A 26 -12.35 -51.86 -22.36
C LYS A 26 -12.25 -50.42 -22.84
N LEU A 27 -12.59 -50.16 -24.11
CA LEU A 27 -12.56 -48.82 -24.67
C LEU A 27 -13.60 -47.90 -24.01
N LYS A 28 -14.83 -48.38 -23.77
CA LYS A 28 -15.85 -47.63 -23.02
C LYS A 28 -15.40 -47.26 -21.61
N SER A 29 -14.74 -48.19 -20.90
CA SER A 29 -14.21 -47.91 -19.56
C SER A 29 -13.15 -46.82 -19.58
N ARG A 30 -12.23 -46.85 -20.55
CA ARG A 30 -11.21 -45.81 -20.70
C ARG A 30 -11.83 -44.47 -21.06
N LEU A 31 -12.79 -44.46 -22.00
CA LEU A 31 -13.48 -43.25 -22.41
C LEU A 31 -14.20 -42.58 -21.23
N ARG A 32 -14.85 -43.35 -20.35
CA ARG A 32 -15.47 -42.79 -19.13
C ARG A 32 -14.44 -42.11 -18.23
N GLY A 33 -13.28 -42.74 -18.02
CA GLY A 33 -12.20 -42.17 -17.21
C GLY A 33 -11.67 -40.85 -17.79
N GLU A 34 -11.49 -40.76 -19.11
CA GLU A 34 -11.06 -39.51 -19.76
C GLU A 34 -12.11 -38.40 -19.63
N ILE A 35 -13.41 -38.75 -19.70
CA ILE A 35 -14.50 -37.79 -19.52
C ILE A 35 -14.49 -37.24 -18.09
N GLU A 36 -14.43 -38.12 -17.08
CA GLU A 36 -14.39 -37.71 -15.67
C GLU A 36 -13.15 -36.86 -15.36
N ALA A 37 -11.98 -37.23 -15.91
CA ALA A 37 -10.77 -36.43 -15.78
C ALA A 37 -10.94 -35.04 -16.40
N THR A 38 -11.53 -34.96 -17.59
CA THR A 38 -11.80 -33.68 -18.27
C THR A 38 -12.73 -32.80 -17.43
N GLU A 39 -13.85 -33.35 -16.93
CA GLU A 39 -14.79 -32.61 -16.07
C GLU A 39 -14.16 -32.17 -14.74
N SER A 40 -13.20 -32.93 -14.21
CA SER A 40 -12.45 -32.53 -13.02
C SER A 40 -11.49 -31.36 -13.30
N GLU A 41 -10.79 -31.39 -14.43
CA GLU A 41 -9.87 -30.34 -14.84
C GLU A 41 -10.62 -29.05 -15.18
N GLU A 42 -11.79 -29.15 -15.83
CA GLU A 42 -12.65 -27.99 -16.10
C GLU A 42 -13.09 -27.28 -14.81
N ARG A 43 -13.37 -28.02 -13.73
CA ARG A 43 -13.68 -27.44 -12.43
C ARG A 43 -12.47 -26.71 -11.84
N CYS A 44 -11.29 -27.33 -11.84
CA CYS A 44 -10.06 -26.69 -11.39
C CYS A 44 -9.74 -25.41 -12.18
N LEU A 45 -9.92 -25.44 -13.50
CA LEU A 45 -9.73 -24.25 -14.36
C LEU A 45 -10.68 -23.11 -14.00
N GLN A 46 -11.93 -23.40 -13.62
CA GLN A 46 -12.87 -22.38 -13.16
C GLN A 46 -12.41 -21.75 -11.84
N GLU A 47 -11.95 -22.57 -10.89
CA GLU A 47 -11.42 -22.10 -9.61
C GLU A 47 -10.19 -21.20 -9.80
N TYR A 48 -9.24 -21.60 -10.65
CA TYR A 48 -8.04 -20.77 -10.91
C TYR A 48 -8.38 -19.45 -11.60
N ARG A 49 -9.34 -19.44 -12.51
CA ARG A 49 -9.82 -18.20 -13.14
C ARG A 49 -10.47 -17.28 -12.11
N HIS A 50 -11.30 -17.84 -11.23
CA HIS A 50 -11.93 -17.08 -10.17
C HIS A 50 -10.91 -16.49 -9.19
N GLU A 51 -9.93 -17.28 -8.76
CA GLU A 51 -8.86 -16.84 -7.88
C GLU A 51 -8.04 -15.71 -8.52
N MET A 52 -7.72 -15.82 -9.81
CA MET A 52 -7.06 -14.76 -10.57
C MET A 52 -7.86 -13.45 -10.54
N GLU A 53 -9.19 -13.50 -10.70
CA GLU A 53 -10.03 -12.31 -10.59
C GLU A 53 -10.04 -11.71 -9.19
N LEU A 54 -10.03 -12.53 -8.14
CA LEU A 54 -9.95 -12.06 -6.75
C LEU A 54 -8.64 -11.33 -6.49
N LEU A 55 -7.51 -11.90 -6.92
CA LEU A 55 -6.19 -11.28 -6.81
C LEU A 55 -6.11 -9.94 -7.56
N LEU A 56 -6.73 -9.85 -8.75
CA LEU A 56 -6.81 -8.59 -9.49
C LEU A 56 -7.65 -7.54 -8.76
N ARG A 57 -8.78 -7.94 -8.14
CA ARG A 57 -9.60 -7.02 -7.32
C ARG A 57 -8.82 -6.53 -6.10
N GLU A 58 -8.14 -7.41 -5.38
CA GLU A 58 -7.32 -7.07 -4.23
C GLU A 58 -6.18 -6.11 -4.61
N LYS A 59 -5.48 -6.38 -5.71
CA LYS A 59 -4.49 -5.46 -6.28
C LYS A 59 -5.06 -4.05 -6.50
N MET A 60 -6.26 -3.95 -7.06
CA MET A 60 -6.91 -2.66 -7.29
C MET A 60 -7.32 -1.98 -5.99
N ALA A 61 -7.73 -2.74 -4.97
CA ALA A 61 -8.02 -2.19 -3.64
C ALA A 61 -6.78 -1.55 -3.01
N HIS A 62 -5.61 -2.20 -3.08
CA HIS A 62 -4.36 -1.62 -2.59
C HIS A 62 -3.93 -0.36 -3.34
N VAL A 63 -4.17 -0.28 -4.65
CA VAL A 63 -3.90 0.95 -5.42
C VAL A 63 -4.74 2.12 -4.90
N GLU A 64 -6.00 1.87 -4.54
CA GLU A 64 -6.88 2.90 -3.99
C GLU A 64 -6.47 3.31 -2.57
N GLU A 65 -6.04 2.37 -1.74
CA GLU A 65 -5.47 2.66 -0.40
C GLU A 65 -4.24 3.58 -0.51
N LEU A 66 -3.33 3.30 -1.45
CA LEU A 66 -2.18 4.17 -1.72
C LEU A 66 -2.60 5.56 -2.19
N ARG A 67 -3.64 5.64 -3.04
CA ARG A 67 -4.19 6.92 -3.51
C ARG A 67 -4.76 7.73 -2.34
N GLN A 68 -5.44 7.08 -1.41
CA GLN A 68 -6.01 7.73 -0.23
C GLN A 68 -4.91 8.23 0.72
N ILE A 69 -3.87 7.43 0.97
CA ILE A 69 -2.70 7.86 1.76
C ILE A 69 -2.07 9.11 1.13
N HIS A 70 -1.90 9.13 -0.19
CA HIS A 70 -1.35 10.30 -0.88
C HIS A 70 -2.24 11.55 -0.71
N ALA A 71 -3.56 11.39 -0.77
CA ALA A 71 -4.49 12.49 -0.52
C ALA A 71 -4.38 13.01 0.93
N ASP A 72 -4.29 12.11 1.91
CA ASP A 72 -4.14 12.46 3.32
C ASP A 72 -2.82 13.21 3.59
N ILE A 73 -1.72 12.78 2.96
CA ILE A 73 -0.43 13.48 3.01
C ILE A 73 -0.58 14.92 2.49
N ASN A 74 -1.17 15.11 1.31
CA ASN A 74 -1.35 16.44 0.71
C ASN A 74 -2.22 17.36 1.60
N VAL A 75 -3.23 16.81 2.28
CA VAL A 75 -4.03 17.55 3.27
C VAL A 75 -3.15 17.98 4.45
N MET A 76 -2.35 17.08 5.00
CA MET A 76 -1.45 17.40 6.11
C MET A 76 -0.39 18.43 5.74
N GLU A 77 0.19 18.35 4.54
CA GLU A 77 1.12 19.36 4.02
C GLU A 77 0.47 20.76 3.97
N THR A 78 -0.77 20.82 3.49
CA THR A 78 -1.53 22.07 3.43
C THR A 78 -1.78 22.64 4.83
N VAL A 79 -2.15 21.78 5.80
CA VAL A 79 -2.37 22.19 7.19
C VAL A 79 -1.09 22.71 7.84
N ILE A 80 0.05 22.05 7.63
CA ILE A 80 1.35 22.48 8.15
C ILE A 80 1.68 23.86 7.58
N LYS A 81 1.61 24.02 6.26
CA LYS A 81 1.90 25.30 5.59
C LYS A 81 1.01 26.43 6.11
N GLN A 82 -0.29 26.20 6.22
CA GLN A 82 -1.23 27.19 6.77
C GLN A 82 -0.88 27.56 8.21
N SER A 83 -0.51 26.57 9.03
CA SER A 83 -0.15 26.78 10.43
C SER A 83 1.17 27.56 10.56
N GLU A 84 2.14 27.33 9.68
CA GLU A 84 3.38 28.11 9.63
C GLU A 84 3.13 29.56 9.21
N GLU A 85 2.28 29.79 8.22
CA GLU A 85 1.87 31.13 7.80
C GLU A 85 1.18 31.88 8.94
N ASP A 86 0.26 31.23 9.66
CA ASP A 86 -0.47 31.86 10.76
C ASP A 86 0.43 32.11 11.98
N ARG A 87 1.33 31.18 12.30
CA ARG A 87 2.39 31.40 13.30
C ARG A 87 3.23 32.63 12.95
N ASN A 88 3.66 32.75 11.70
CA ASN A 88 4.48 33.89 11.26
C ASN A 88 3.71 35.21 11.35
N LYS A 89 2.42 35.25 10.97
CA LYS A 89 1.57 36.44 11.15
C LYS A 89 1.50 36.89 12.61
N HIS A 90 1.30 35.95 13.54
CA HIS A 90 1.27 36.26 14.97
C HIS A 90 2.63 36.75 15.48
N LEU A 91 3.72 36.13 15.02
CA LEU A 91 5.08 36.54 15.38
C LEU A 91 5.39 37.96 14.90
N ASP A 92 5.04 38.29 13.65
CA ASP A 92 5.22 39.63 13.10
C ASP A 92 4.37 40.67 13.82
N GLY A 93 3.11 40.33 14.15
CA GLY A 93 2.25 41.16 14.99
C GLY A 93 2.84 41.42 16.37
N ALA A 94 3.38 40.39 17.03
CA ALA A 94 4.03 40.53 18.33
C ALA A 94 5.27 41.43 18.25
N LYS A 95 6.11 41.30 17.21
CA LYS A 95 7.28 42.16 16.98
C LYS A 95 6.88 43.63 16.80
N GLN A 96 5.82 43.89 16.04
CA GLN A 96 5.32 45.25 15.86
C GLN A 96 4.85 45.86 17.18
N MET A 97 4.06 45.13 17.97
CA MET A 97 3.59 45.59 19.28
C MET A 97 4.75 45.82 20.25
N HIS A 98 5.76 44.95 20.25
CA HIS A 98 6.97 45.14 21.07
C HIS A 98 7.76 46.39 20.65
N HIS A 99 7.83 46.67 19.35
CA HIS A 99 8.46 47.89 18.82
C HIS A 99 7.73 49.16 19.26
N GLU A 100 6.40 49.12 19.35
CA GLU A 100 5.57 50.23 19.85
C GLU A 100 5.60 50.37 21.38
N TYR A 101 5.62 49.25 22.10
CA TYR A 101 5.66 49.20 23.57
C TYR A 101 6.93 49.85 24.13
N LYS A 102 8.10 49.54 23.56
CA LYS A 102 9.40 49.96 24.10
C LYS A 102 9.53 51.49 24.31
N PRO A 103 9.31 52.36 23.29
CA PRO A 103 9.40 53.81 23.49
C PRO A 103 8.31 54.35 24.44
N LEU A 104 7.14 53.71 24.48
CA LEU A 104 6.07 54.10 25.39
C LEU A 104 6.44 53.79 26.85
N LYS A 105 7.00 52.60 27.11
CA LYS A 105 7.54 52.23 28.43
C LYS A 105 8.62 53.21 28.87
N ASP A 106 9.58 53.50 28.00
CA ASP A 106 10.67 54.44 28.27
C ASP A 106 10.13 55.83 28.68
N LEU A 107 9.08 56.31 27.98
CA LEU A 107 8.41 57.57 28.32
C LEU A 107 7.69 57.50 29.67
N VAL A 108 6.96 56.43 29.96
CA VAL A 108 6.27 56.23 31.25
C VAL A 108 7.27 56.18 32.39
N ASP A 109 8.36 55.44 32.23
CA ASP A 109 9.43 55.34 33.23
C ASP A 109 10.09 56.70 33.48
N LYS A 110 10.33 57.49 32.42
CA LYS A 110 10.82 58.87 32.57
C LYS A 110 9.87 59.73 33.39
N LEU A 111 8.58 59.74 33.07
CA LEU A 111 7.56 60.52 33.78
C LEU A 111 7.41 60.08 35.25
N ARG A 112 7.49 58.77 35.53
CA ARG A 112 7.47 58.23 36.90
C ARG A 112 8.66 58.73 37.72
N LEU A 113 9.85 58.73 37.13
CA LEU A 113 11.06 59.22 37.80
C LEU A 113 11.00 60.73 38.10
N GLU A 114 10.40 61.54 37.23
CA GLU A 114 10.26 63.00 37.43
C GLU A 114 9.44 63.36 38.69
N ILE A 115 8.53 62.48 39.11
CA ILE A 115 7.72 62.65 40.34
C ILE A 115 8.21 61.77 41.51
N GLY A 116 9.39 61.14 41.40
CA GLY A 116 10.02 60.36 42.46
C GLY A 116 9.51 58.92 42.62
N LEU A 117 8.78 58.38 41.64
CA LEU A 117 8.39 56.96 41.62
C LEU A 117 9.46 56.08 40.97
N SER A 118 9.52 54.80 41.37
CA SER A 118 10.39 53.81 40.73
C SER A 118 9.88 53.40 39.33
N LYS A 119 10.82 52.97 38.47
CA LYS A 119 10.51 52.40 37.15
C LYS A 119 9.60 51.18 37.26
N LEU A 120 8.85 50.92 36.20
CA LEU A 120 8.08 49.70 36.05
C LEU A 120 9.01 48.51 35.71
N PRO A 121 8.68 47.30 36.18
CA PRO A 121 9.37 46.07 35.78
C PRO A 121 9.39 45.88 34.26
N GLU A 122 10.34 45.09 33.77
CA GLU A 122 10.36 44.71 32.35
C GLU A 122 9.33 43.60 32.07
N LEU A 123 8.85 43.52 30.82
CA LEU A 123 7.81 42.54 30.44
C LEU A 123 8.19 41.10 30.80
N HIS A 124 9.46 40.72 30.64
CA HIS A 124 9.94 39.38 30.97
C HIS A 124 10.02 39.11 32.49
N GLU A 125 10.04 40.17 33.31
CA GLU A 125 10.02 40.07 34.77
C GLU A 125 8.59 39.89 35.28
N GLU A 126 7.62 40.50 34.59
CA GLU A 126 6.19 40.38 34.91
C GLU A 126 5.60 39.06 34.43
N ASP A 127 5.98 38.62 33.23
CA ASP A 127 5.51 37.35 32.67
C ASP A 127 6.61 36.65 31.85
N GLN A 128 6.91 35.41 32.26
CA GLN A 128 7.91 34.55 31.62
C GLN A 128 7.56 34.17 30.17
N THR A 129 6.34 34.45 29.71
CA THR A 129 5.93 34.29 28.32
C THR A 129 6.65 35.26 27.37
N PHE A 130 7.08 36.43 27.86
CA PHE A 130 7.84 37.41 27.07
C PHE A 130 9.32 37.06 27.03
N LYS A 131 9.67 35.96 26.35
CA LYS A 131 11.08 35.61 26.12
C LYS A 131 11.72 36.59 25.12
N PRO A 132 12.86 37.23 25.46
CA PRO A 132 13.54 38.15 24.53
C PRO A 132 13.90 37.50 23.19
N GLU A 133 14.27 36.22 23.21
CA GLU A 133 14.62 35.43 22.01
C GLU A 133 13.46 35.27 21.02
N PHE A 134 12.22 35.41 21.48
CA PHE A 134 11.02 35.30 20.64
C PHE A 134 11.01 36.38 19.54
N PHE A 135 11.60 37.56 19.81
CA PHE A 135 11.61 38.68 18.87
C PHE A 135 12.84 38.70 17.96
N GLU A 136 13.90 37.94 18.27
CA GLU A 136 15.22 38.09 17.61
C GLU A 136 15.42 37.21 16.37
N LYS A 137 14.94 35.96 16.32
CA LYS A 137 14.86 35.12 15.09
C LYS A 137 14.40 33.71 15.41
N GLN A 138 13.27 33.30 14.87
CA GLN A 138 12.88 31.88 14.84
C GLN A 138 12.47 31.50 13.42
N LYS A 139 13.44 30.99 12.65
CA LYS A 139 13.17 30.37 11.34
C LYS A 139 13.15 28.86 11.55
N THR A 140 12.06 28.34 12.08
CA THR A 140 11.82 26.89 12.10
C THR A 140 11.33 26.52 10.70
N GLU A 141 12.25 26.05 9.87
CA GLU A 141 12.01 25.54 8.53
C GLU A 141 11.77 24.03 8.65
N TRP A 142 10.52 23.59 8.43
CA TRP A 142 10.23 22.17 8.30
C TRP A 142 10.86 21.65 7.00
N HIS A 143 11.97 20.93 7.10
CA HIS A 143 12.60 20.28 5.95
C HIS A 143 11.80 19.03 5.56
N GLN A 144 11.01 19.17 4.50
CA GLN A 144 10.33 18.08 3.81
C GLN A 144 11.26 17.40 2.78
N SER A 145 12.53 17.18 3.13
CA SER A 145 13.55 16.79 2.13
C SER A 145 14.06 15.35 2.23
N ASP A 146 13.67 14.57 3.24
CA ASP A 146 14.23 13.22 3.41
C ASP A 146 13.29 12.07 2.98
N LEU A 147 12.10 12.36 2.45
CA LEU A 147 11.12 11.33 2.08
C LEU A 147 10.71 11.36 0.60
N THR A 148 11.52 11.95 -0.27
CA THR A 148 11.22 12.04 -1.71
C THR A 148 12.00 11.04 -2.58
N GLU A 149 12.83 10.16 -1.99
CA GLU A 149 13.68 9.26 -2.78
C GLU A 149 13.61 7.80 -2.33
N ALA A 150 12.41 7.23 -2.40
CA ALA A 150 12.27 5.88 -2.92
C ALA A 150 11.53 6.02 -4.25
N ALA A 151 12.29 6.35 -5.30
CA ALA A 151 11.78 6.49 -6.66
C ALA A 151 10.92 5.27 -7.00
N LEU A 152 9.61 5.46 -7.10
CA LEU A 152 8.70 4.48 -7.67
C LEU A 152 9.26 4.11 -9.05
N PRO A 153 9.42 2.81 -9.38
CA PRO A 153 9.98 2.41 -10.65
C PRO A 153 9.17 3.05 -11.79
N PRO A 154 9.81 3.49 -12.89
CA PRO A 154 9.17 4.28 -13.95
C PRO A 154 7.91 3.62 -14.55
N SER A 155 7.79 2.29 -14.42
CA SER A 155 6.60 1.53 -14.83
C SER A 155 5.33 1.84 -14.03
N LEU A 156 5.43 2.25 -12.75
CA LEU A 156 4.28 2.64 -11.93
C LEU A 156 3.93 4.12 -12.14
N ALA A 157 4.94 4.99 -12.28
CA ALA A 157 4.75 6.42 -12.52
C ALA A 157 4.02 6.69 -13.86
N ALA A 158 4.34 5.93 -14.91
CA ALA A 158 3.70 6.06 -16.22
C ALA A 158 2.21 5.66 -16.21
N ALA A 159 1.84 4.65 -15.41
CA ALA A 159 0.44 4.20 -15.30
C ALA A 159 -0.44 5.23 -14.58
N VAL A 160 0.10 5.93 -13.58
CA VAL A 160 -0.61 6.99 -12.86
C VAL A 160 -0.80 8.24 -13.72
N GLN A 161 0.19 8.60 -14.54
CA GLN A 161 0.10 9.75 -15.46
C GLN A 161 -0.87 9.52 -16.62
N GLN A 162 -1.01 8.28 -17.14
CA GLN A 162 -1.94 8.01 -18.23
C GLN A 162 -3.43 8.11 -17.82
N MET A 163 -3.76 8.03 -16.53
CA MET A 163 -5.15 8.16 -16.06
C MET A 163 -5.55 9.60 -15.71
N GLN A 164 -4.60 10.54 -15.69
CA GLN A 164 -4.85 11.98 -15.53
C GLN A 164 -4.95 12.67 -16.90
N GLN A 165 -6.01 12.37 -17.65
CA GLN A 165 -6.43 13.21 -18.78
C GLN A 165 -7.37 14.32 -18.26
N PRO A 166 -7.15 15.60 -18.61
CA PRO A 166 -7.93 16.72 -18.10
C PRO A 166 -9.17 16.98 -18.96
N GLY A 167 -10.35 16.74 -18.38
CA GLY A 167 -11.66 17.02 -18.98
C GLY A 167 -12.55 17.92 -18.11
N ARG A 168 -12.37 19.24 -18.26
CA ARG A 168 -13.38 20.33 -18.13
C ARG A 168 -14.33 20.42 -16.90
N SER A 169 -14.11 21.51 -16.14
CA SER A 169 -15.08 22.52 -15.65
C SER A 169 -15.69 22.41 -14.23
N LYS A 170 -15.16 23.26 -13.34
CA LYS A 170 -15.81 24.16 -12.36
C LYS A 170 -17.17 23.77 -11.76
N ALA A 171 -17.18 23.62 -10.42
CA ALA A 171 -18.12 24.32 -9.53
C ALA A 171 -17.50 24.48 -8.13
N LEU A 172 -17.44 25.72 -7.65
CA LEU A 172 -17.18 26.05 -6.24
C LEU A 172 -18.42 25.74 -5.38
N ALA A 173 -18.15 25.57 -4.07
CA ALA A 173 -19.07 25.60 -2.94
C ALA A 173 -19.88 24.31 -2.67
N GLU A 174 -19.51 23.56 -1.63
CA GLU A 174 -20.10 23.68 -0.28
C GLU A 174 -19.31 22.81 0.72
N ARG A 175 -19.18 23.28 1.95
CA ARG A 175 -18.53 22.58 3.07
C ARG A 175 -19.55 21.70 3.80
N PRO A 176 -19.14 20.49 4.24
CA PRO A 176 -19.54 19.99 5.58
C PRO A 176 -18.29 19.51 6.35
N GLN A 177 -17.94 20.16 7.47
CA GLN A 177 -18.01 19.63 8.85
C GLN A 177 -17.41 18.22 9.06
N PRO A 178 -16.48 18.02 10.01
CA PRO A 178 -15.79 16.75 10.21
C PRO A 178 -16.70 15.82 11.03
N SER A 179 -17.47 14.95 10.37
CA SER A 179 -18.23 13.91 11.06
C SER A 179 -17.49 12.58 11.04
N ALA A 180 -17.14 12.15 12.24
CA ALA A 180 -17.11 10.79 12.75
C ALA A 180 -16.26 9.75 11.98
N PHE A 181 -15.19 9.35 12.67
CA PHE A 181 -14.94 7.95 13.02
C PHE A 181 -14.98 6.95 11.86
N ARG A 182 -13.77 6.65 11.38
CA ARG A 182 -13.39 5.54 10.51
C ARG A 182 -14.45 4.43 10.46
N GLN A 183 -15.13 4.31 9.32
CA GLN A 183 -15.65 3.01 8.91
C GLN A 183 -14.44 2.15 8.54
N GLN A 184 -14.10 1.25 9.46
CA GLN A 184 -13.17 0.16 9.21
C GLN A 184 -13.80 -0.75 8.12
N PRO A 185 -13.11 -1.05 7.02
CA PRO A 185 -13.50 -2.20 6.21
C PRO A 185 -13.36 -3.49 7.05
N PRO A 186 -14.23 -4.50 6.84
CA PRO A 186 -14.25 -5.68 7.69
C PRO A 186 -12.95 -6.49 7.54
N PRO A 187 -12.53 -7.23 8.59
CA PRO A 187 -11.32 -8.04 8.52
C PRO A 187 -11.50 -9.15 7.48
N MET A 188 -10.55 -9.25 6.55
CA MET A 188 -10.48 -10.35 5.59
C MET A 188 -10.37 -11.66 6.37
N LYS A 189 -11.37 -12.53 6.23
CA LYS A 189 -11.33 -13.87 6.79
C LYS A 189 -10.25 -14.67 6.07
N ALA A 190 -9.33 -15.24 6.84
CA ALA A 190 -8.35 -16.20 6.37
C ALA A 190 -9.05 -17.35 5.62
N SER A 191 -8.73 -17.49 4.34
CA SER A 191 -9.10 -18.65 3.54
C SER A 191 -8.31 -19.85 4.08
N VAL A 192 -9.05 -20.76 4.71
CA VAL A 192 -8.57 -22.04 5.21
C VAL A 192 -7.96 -22.83 4.05
N LEU A 193 -6.72 -23.28 4.22
CA LEU A 193 -6.08 -24.30 3.41
C LEU A 193 -6.98 -25.55 3.38
N VAL A 194 -7.75 -25.74 2.30
CA VAL A 194 -8.34 -27.04 1.97
C VAL A 194 -7.33 -27.78 1.11
N LEU A 195 -6.36 -28.41 1.78
CA LEU A 195 -5.69 -29.57 1.20
C LEU A 195 -6.71 -30.71 1.18
N SER A 196 -7.18 -31.10 0.00
CA SER A 196 -7.78 -32.41 -0.22
C SER A 196 -6.83 -33.27 -1.07
N PRO A 197 -6.73 -34.59 -0.79
CA PRO A 197 -5.65 -35.42 -1.28
C PRO A 197 -6.10 -36.28 -2.47
N ALA A 198 -5.51 -36.11 -3.66
CA ALA A 198 -5.51 -37.17 -4.66
C ALA A 198 -4.44 -36.95 -5.76
N ASN A 199 -3.62 -38.00 -5.93
CA ASN A 199 -2.82 -38.37 -7.10
C ASN A 199 -1.33 -37.89 -7.16
N PRO A 200 -0.34 -38.77 -6.90
CA PRO A 200 1.08 -38.43 -6.83
C PRO A 200 1.84 -38.49 -8.18
N SER A 201 1.17 -38.53 -9.34
CA SER A 201 1.86 -38.83 -10.61
C SER A 201 2.19 -37.67 -11.55
N GLN A 202 1.91 -36.40 -11.20
CA GLN A 202 2.39 -35.26 -12.01
C GLN A 202 2.85 -34.09 -11.12
N ARG A 203 4.09 -34.17 -10.65
CA ARG A 203 4.82 -33.03 -10.07
C ARG A 203 6.10 -32.82 -10.87
N THR A 204 5.97 -32.12 -11.99
CA THR A 204 7.10 -31.49 -12.67
C THR A 204 6.75 -30.03 -12.96
N HIS A 205 7.44 -29.15 -12.24
CA HIS A 205 7.68 -27.74 -12.51
C HIS A 205 6.51 -26.75 -12.43
N LEU A 206 6.28 -26.24 -11.22
CA LEU A 206 6.00 -24.82 -10.99
C LEU A 206 6.92 -24.35 -9.85
N PRO A 207 7.80 -23.36 -10.06
CA PRO A 207 8.59 -22.81 -8.97
C PRO A 207 7.65 -22.04 -8.03
N SER A 208 7.63 -22.46 -6.77
CA SER A 208 7.05 -21.75 -5.66
C SER A 208 7.58 -20.32 -5.64
N LEU A 209 6.70 -19.31 -5.72
CA LEU A 209 7.04 -17.94 -5.37
C LEU A 209 7.13 -17.83 -3.85
N GLN A 210 8.22 -18.39 -3.33
CA GLN A 210 8.69 -18.20 -1.97
C GLN A 210 10.02 -17.44 -2.05
N SER A 211 9.95 -16.20 -2.55
CA SER A 211 11.10 -15.30 -2.65
C SER A 211 10.68 -13.89 -2.24
N LYS A 212 10.30 -13.71 -0.96
CA LYS A 212 10.29 -12.37 -0.34
C LYS A 212 10.80 -12.30 1.11
N GLU A 213 11.35 -13.38 1.67
CA GLU A 213 12.08 -13.29 2.95
C GLU A 213 13.61 -13.35 2.79
N SER A 214 14.14 -13.81 1.65
CA SER A 214 15.60 -13.93 1.45
C SER A 214 16.30 -12.67 0.90
N PHE A 215 15.56 -11.59 0.62
CA PHE A 215 16.17 -10.34 0.10
C PHE A 215 16.50 -9.31 1.19
N GLN A 216 16.03 -9.50 2.43
CA GLN A 216 16.41 -8.64 3.57
C GLN A 216 17.71 -9.09 4.25
N GLU A 217 18.01 -10.40 4.30
CA GLU A 217 19.24 -10.89 4.97
C GLU A 217 20.54 -10.63 4.17
N SER A 218 20.45 -10.38 2.86
CA SER A 218 21.66 -10.15 2.04
C SER A 218 22.13 -8.68 2.01
N GLU A 219 21.28 -7.71 2.36
CA GLU A 219 21.69 -6.29 2.46
C GLU A 219 22.28 -5.93 3.82
N GLU A 220 21.80 -6.53 4.91
CA GLU A 220 22.39 -6.33 6.25
C GLU A 220 23.81 -6.91 6.36
N ALA A 221 24.09 -8.04 5.71
CA ALA A 221 25.43 -8.66 5.74
C ALA A 221 26.51 -7.84 4.99
N LYS A 222 26.13 -7.02 4.00
CA LYS A 222 27.08 -6.15 3.27
C LYS A 222 27.31 -4.80 3.95
N ALA A 223 26.33 -4.29 4.70
CA ALA A 223 26.48 -3.06 5.47
C ALA A 223 27.40 -3.24 6.70
N GLN A 224 27.51 -4.45 7.26
CA GLN A 224 28.32 -4.71 8.45
C GLN A 224 29.81 -5.01 8.13
N ALA A 225 30.12 -5.52 6.93
CA ALA A 225 31.50 -5.72 6.47
C ALA A 225 32.22 -4.41 6.08
N GLY A 226 31.46 -3.36 5.70
CA GLY A 226 32.02 -2.06 5.33
C GLY A 226 32.49 -1.18 6.50
N ARG A 227 32.10 -1.49 7.75
CA ARG A 227 32.51 -0.71 8.93
C ARG A 227 33.78 -1.20 9.62
N LEU A 228 34.25 -2.41 9.30
CA LEU A 228 35.45 -3.00 9.92
C LEU A 228 36.74 -2.76 9.12
N SER A 229 36.67 -2.24 7.89
CA SER A 229 37.85 -2.02 7.05
C SER A 229 38.46 -0.60 7.15
N THR A 230 37.86 0.32 7.90
CA THR A 230 38.34 1.71 8.02
C THR A 230 39.02 2.04 9.35
N SER A 231 39.30 1.04 10.21
CA SER A 231 39.92 1.24 11.53
C SER A 231 41.38 0.75 11.65
N CYS A 232 42.09 0.50 10.55
CA CYS A 232 43.53 0.21 10.54
C CYS A 232 44.24 1.05 9.47
N ALA A 233 44.32 2.36 9.69
CA ALA A 233 45.25 3.25 9.01
C ALA A 233 45.52 4.48 9.90
N LEU A 234 46.26 4.23 10.99
CA LEU A 234 47.07 5.22 11.70
C LEU A 234 48.45 4.61 11.94
#